data_AF-A0A6L6JIU7-F1
#
_entry.id   AF-A0A6L6JIU7-F1
#
_cell.length_a   1.000
_cell.length_b   1.000
_cell.length_c   1.000
_cell.angle_alpha   90.00
_cell.angle_beta   90.00
_cell.angle_gamma   90.00
#
_symmetry.space_group_name_H-M   'P 1'
#
loop_
_entity.id
_entity.type
_entity.pdbx_description
1 polymer ?
#
loop_
_entity_poly.entity_id
_entity_poly.type
_entity_poly.pdbx_seq_one_letter_code
_entity_poly.pdbx_strand_id
1 'polypeptide(L)'
;MKILVNLFQVVIVLAILYPVFYVWDTGRIEDFCELIEPGISVSDLQQLADEQGITLNIPADNDTGQWMTSVESTASIDRFACVVIGAVDRVASARLVTE
;
A
#
# COMPACT_ATOMS: atom_id res chain seq x y z
N MET A 1 -34.94 21.72 -0.94
CA MET A 1 -34.82 21.19 -2.33
C MET A 1 -33.42 21.38 -2.92
N LYS A 2 -32.82 22.59 -2.94
CA LYS A 2 -31.46 22.81 -3.50
C LYS A 2 -30.34 21.97 -2.85
N ILE A 3 -30.40 21.77 -1.53
CA ILE A 3 -29.40 20.96 -0.79
C ILE A 3 -29.41 19.48 -1.19
N LEU A 4 -30.58 18.89 -1.42
CA LEU A 4 -30.68 17.49 -1.85
C LEU A 4 -30.09 17.32 -3.25
N VAL A 5 -30.38 18.24 -4.17
CA VAL A 5 -29.86 18.19 -5.55
C VAL A 5 -28.33 18.36 -5.56
N ASN A 6 -27.78 19.29 -4.76
CA ASN A 6 -26.33 19.43 -4.61
C ASN A 6 -25.69 18.18 -4.00
N LEU A 7 -26.32 17.54 -3.01
CA LEU A 7 -25.80 16.33 -2.39
C LEU A 7 -25.73 15.18 -3.42
N PHE A 8 -26.79 14.99 -4.22
CA PHE A 8 -26.79 14.00 -5.29
C PHE A 8 -25.72 14.27 -6.34
N GLN A 9 -25.50 15.53 -6.72
CA GLN A 9 -24.43 15.89 -7.67
C GLN A 9 -23.05 15.53 -7.12
N VAL A 10 -22.78 15.80 -5.83
CA VAL A 10 -21.50 15.43 -5.20
C VAL A 10 -21.32 13.92 -5.16
N VAL A 11 -22.37 13.16 -4.81
CA VAL A 11 -22.31 11.68 -4.79
C VAL A 11 -22.03 11.12 -6.18
N ILE A 12 -22.63 11.68 -7.23
CA ILE A 12 -22.38 11.25 -8.62
C ILE A 12 -20.92 11.50 -9.01
N VAL A 13 -20.36 12.67 -8.66
CA VAL A 13 -18.95 12.97 -8.92
C VAL A 13 -18.04 11.98 -8.18
N LEU A 14 -18.32 11.69 -6.91
CA LEU A 14 -17.57 10.70 -6.14
C LEU A 14 -17.69 9.30 -6.73
N ALA A 15 -18.87 8.90 -7.21
CA ALA A 15 -19.07 7.60 -7.84
C ALA A 15 -18.27 7.42 -9.14
N ILE A 16 -17.96 8.50 -9.85
CA ILE A 16 -17.13 8.48 -11.06
C ILE A 16 -15.63 8.49 -10.69
N LEU A 17 -15.24 9.24 -9.65
CA LEU A 17 -13.84 9.36 -9.24
C LEU A 17 -13.35 8.14 -8.45
N TYR A 18 -14.23 7.51 -7.67
CA TYR A 18 -13.90 6.35 -6.85
C TYR A 18 -13.26 5.18 -7.62
N PRO A 19 -13.78 4.71 -8.77
CA PRO A 19 -13.14 3.61 -9.51
C PRO A 19 -11.73 3.98 -10.00
N VAL A 20 -11.50 5.23 -10.38
CA VAL A 20 -10.17 5.70 -10.78
C VAL A 20 -9.21 5.67 -9.60
N PHE A 21 -9.67 6.16 -8.45
CA PHE A 21 -8.88 6.13 -7.21
C PHE A 21 -8.61 4.69 -6.74
N TYR A 22 -9.58 3.80 -6.86
CA TYR A 22 -9.45 2.39 -6.53
C TYR A 22 -8.37 1.69 -7.36
N VAL A 23 -8.42 1.84 -8.69
CA VAL A 23 -7.42 1.24 -9.59
C VAL A 23 -6.04 1.82 -9.35
N TRP A 24 -5.95 3.14 -9.09
CA TRP A 24 -4.68 3.78 -8.79
C TRP A 24 -4.07 3.28 -7.47
N ASP A 25 -4.86 3.19 -6.41
CA ASP A 25 -4.37 2.79 -5.08
C ASP A 25 -3.98 1.31 -5.03
N THR A 26 -4.81 0.43 -5.61
CA THR A 26 -4.52 -1.02 -5.69
C THR A 26 -3.32 -1.31 -6.58
N GLY A 27 -3.27 -0.71 -7.78
CA GLY A 27 -2.18 -0.92 -8.73
C GLY A 27 -0.83 -0.48 -8.16
N ARG A 28 -0.78 0.66 -7.47
CA ARG A 28 0.46 1.15 -6.81
C ARG A 28 0.97 0.19 -5.73
N ILE A 29 0.07 -0.46 -4.98
CA ILE A 29 0.45 -1.43 -3.95
C ILE A 29 0.88 -2.75 -4.59
N GLU A 30 0.22 -3.17 -5.67
CA GLU A 30 0.58 -4.35 -6.45
C GLU A 30 1.97 -4.20 -7.07
N ASP A 31 2.21 -3.10 -7.78
CA ASP A 31 3.51 -2.75 -8.38
C ASP A 31 4.61 -2.73 -7.31
N PHE A 32 4.36 -2.09 -6.17
CA PHE A 32 5.30 -2.09 -5.05
C PHE A 32 5.60 -3.51 -4.54
N CYS A 33 4.59 -4.36 -4.41
CA CYS A 33 4.77 -5.73 -3.93
C CYS A 33 5.55 -6.60 -4.90
N GLU A 34 5.34 -6.41 -6.20
CA GLU A 34 6.03 -7.16 -7.27
C GLU A 34 7.49 -6.72 -7.43
N LEU A 35 7.79 -5.44 -7.20
CA LEU A 35 9.16 -4.90 -7.24
C LEU A 35 10.04 -5.36 -6.07
N ILE A 36 9.46 -5.89 -5.00
CA ILE A 36 10.23 -6.36 -3.84
C ILE A 36 10.85 -7.72 -4.14
N GLU A 37 12.14 -7.70 -4.47
CA GLU A 37 12.94 -8.91 -4.59
C GLU A 37 13.40 -9.42 -3.21
N PRO A 38 13.40 -10.74 -2.97
CA PRO A 38 13.97 -11.30 -1.75
C PRO A 38 15.47 -11.04 -1.70
N GLY A 39 15.95 -10.50 -0.57
CA GLY A 39 17.35 -10.20 -0.32
C GLY A 39 17.78 -8.75 -0.53
N ILE A 40 16.88 -7.86 -0.97
CA ILE A 40 17.14 -6.41 -1.01
C ILE A 40 17.35 -5.84 0.40
N SER A 41 18.09 -4.74 0.50
CA SER A 41 18.31 -4.08 1.79
C SER A 41 17.07 -3.28 2.23
N VAL A 42 16.96 -3.02 3.54
CA VAL A 42 15.90 -2.16 4.07
C VAL A 42 15.96 -0.74 3.49
N SER A 43 17.16 -0.23 3.20
CA SER A 43 17.32 1.07 2.52
C SER A 43 16.78 1.07 1.10
N ASP A 44 17.03 0.01 0.33
CA ASP A 44 16.50 -0.10 -1.04
C ASP A 44 14.97 -0.27 -1.02
N LEU A 45 14.45 -1.04 -0.07
CA LEU A 45 13.00 -1.17 0.13
C LEU A 45 12.36 0.17 0.51
N GLN A 46 12.99 0.96 1.36
CA GLN A 46 12.50 2.28 1.74
C GLN A 46 12.52 3.25 0.55
N GLN A 47 13.54 3.17 -0.30
CA GLN A 47 13.59 3.92 -1.55
C GLN A 47 12.47 3.54 -2.51
N LEU A 48 12.23 2.23 -2.71
CA LEU A 48 11.11 1.74 -3.54
C LEU A 48 9.76 2.21 -3.01
N ALA A 49 9.59 2.25 -1.69
CA ALA A 49 8.38 2.75 -1.08
C ALA A 49 8.20 4.25 -1.30
N ASP A 50 9.25 5.05 -1.13
CA ASP A 50 9.22 6.49 -1.38
C ASP A 50 8.91 6.82 -2.85
N GLU A 51 9.44 6.05 -3.80
CA GLU A 51 9.14 6.20 -5.24
C GLU A 51 7.67 5.96 -5.55
N GLN A 52 7.05 5.01 -4.84
CA GLN A 52 5.62 4.72 -4.92
C GLN A 52 4.79 5.59 -3.97
N GLY A 53 5.38 6.52 -3.21
CA GLY A 53 4.69 7.34 -2.22
C GLY A 53 3.99 6.53 -1.12
N ILE A 54 4.57 5.39 -0.76
CA ILE A 54 4.09 4.46 0.27
C ILE A 54 4.90 4.70 1.54
N THR A 55 4.23 4.95 2.66
CA THR A 55 4.89 5.07 3.96
C THR A 55 5.03 3.70 4.58
N LEU A 56 6.27 3.23 4.73
CA LEU A 56 6.56 1.99 5.47
C LEU A 56 6.80 2.28 6.94
N ASN A 57 6.17 1.49 7.81
CA ASN A 57 6.48 1.47 9.23
C ASN A 57 7.40 0.28 9.52
N ILE A 58 8.71 0.49 9.38
CA ILE A 58 9.73 -0.51 9.72
C ILE A 58 10.24 -0.18 11.12
N PRO A 59 10.32 -1.15 12.05
CA PRO A 59 10.88 -0.90 13.37
C PRO A 59 12.33 -0.40 13.25
N ALA A 60 12.65 0.68 13.96
CA ALA A 60 13.98 1.30 13.93
C ALA A 60 15.10 0.40 14.51
N ASP A 61 14.73 -0.60 15.30
CA ASP A 61 15.62 -1.64 15.84
C ASP A 61 15.52 -2.89 14.96
N ASN A 62 16.01 -2.77 13.72
CA ASN A 62 16.10 -3.88 12.79
C ASN A 62 17.45 -4.59 12.86
N ASP A 63 18.33 -4.28 13.81
CA ASP A 63 19.64 -4.94 13.93
C ASP A 63 19.55 -6.36 14.52
N THR A 64 18.43 -6.71 15.17
CA THR A 64 18.25 -8.05 15.74
C THR A 64 16.81 -8.55 15.61
N GLY A 65 16.61 -9.57 14.77
CA GLY A 65 15.36 -10.32 14.70
C GLY A 65 14.61 -10.24 13.37
N GLN A 66 13.43 -10.84 13.37
CA GLN A 66 12.48 -10.81 12.25
C GLN A 66 11.53 -9.63 12.43
N TRP A 67 11.26 -8.91 11.36
CA TRP A 67 10.30 -7.82 11.33
C TRP A 67 9.27 -8.05 10.23
N MET A 68 8.10 -7.49 10.43
CA MET A 68 6.99 -7.55 9.49
C MET A 68 6.37 -6.18 9.38
N THR A 69 6.13 -5.73 8.16
CA THR A 69 5.42 -4.48 7.87
C THR A 69 4.35 -4.76 6.82
N SER A 70 3.24 -4.03 6.87
CA SER A 70 2.14 -4.16 5.92
C SER A 70 1.81 -2.80 5.32
N VAL A 71 1.54 -2.81 4.02
CA VAL A 71 1.03 -1.67 3.28
C VAL A 71 -0.38 -2.00 2.84
N GLU A 72 -1.35 -1.28 3.37
CA GLU A 72 -2.78 -1.53 3.13
C GLU A 72 -3.36 -0.49 2.16
N SER A 73 -4.22 -0.95 1.26
CA SER A 73 -4.99 -0.09 0.36
C SER A 73 -6.03 0.69 1.16
N THR A 74 -6.06 2.01 0.96
CA THR A 74 -7.09 2.87 1.55
C THR A 74 -8.36 2.87 0.69
N ALA A 75 -8.22 2.63 -0.60
CA ALA A 75 -9.35 2.62 -1.52
C ALA A 75 -10.11 1.30 -1.53
N SER A 76 -9.45 0.20 -1.18
CA SER A 76 -10.05 -1.14 -1.23
C SER A 76 -11.08 -1.35 -0.14
N ILE A 77 -12.21 -1.96 -0.54
CA ILE A 77 -13.24 -2.41 0.40
C ILE A 77 -12.81 -3.72 1.06
N ASP A 78 -12.15 -4.58 0.29
CA ASP A 78 -11.51 -5.82 0.78
C ASP A 78 -10.12 -5.50 1.33
N ARG A 79 -9.55 -6.40 2.16
CA ARG A 79 -8.21 -6.21 2.69
C ARG A 79 -7.18 -6.48 1.60
N PHE A 80 -6.90 -5.47 0.79
CA PHE A 80 -5.83 -5.48 -0.20
C PHE A 80 -4.56 -4.92 0.44
N ALA A 81 -3.60 -5.78 0.73
CA ALA A 81 -2.38 -5.39 1.42
C ALA A 81 -1.14 -6.13 0.91
N CYS A 82 -0.01 -5.43 0.83
CA CYS A 82 1.29 -6.08 0.65
C CYS A 82 1.94 -6.28 2.03
N VAL A 83 2.18 -7.54 2.41
CA VAL A 83 2.88 -7.90 3.64
C VAL A 83 4.32 -8.20 3.30
N VAL A 84 5.23 -7.44 3.90
CA VAL A 84 6.68 -7.58 3.75
C VAL A 84 7.25 -8.14 5.04
N ILE A 85 7.98 -9.25 4.91
CA ILE A 85 8.66 -9.92 6.01
C ILE A 85 10.15 -9.80 5.75
N GLY A 86 10.88 -9.32 6.74
CA GLY A 86 12.32 -9.19 6.69
C GLY A 86 13.00 -9.73 7.93
N ALA A 87 14.31 -9.85 7.84
CA ALA A 87 15.17 -10.22 8.95
C ALA A 87 16.41 -9.33 8.90
N VAL A 88 16.74 -8.75 10.04
CA VAL A 88 17.84 -7.81 10.17
C VAL A 88 17.71 -6.64 9.15
N ASP A 89 18.70 -6.46 8.28
CA ASP A 89 18.79 -5.42 7.26
C ASP A 89 18.21 -5.84 5.90
N ARG A 90 17.61 -7.03 5.80
CA ARG A 90 17.24 -7.67 4.53
C ARG A 90 15.78 -8.06 4.47
N VAL A 91 15.21 -7.97 3.28
CA VAL A 91 13.88 -8.51 3.00
C VAL A 91 13.97 -10.01 2.76
N ALA A 92 13.11 -10.78 3.42
CA ALA A 92 13.02 -12.23 3.23
C ALA A 92 11.95 -12.58 2.20
N SER A 93 10.78 -11.96 2.28
CA SER A 93 9.70 -12.16 1.31
C SER A 93 8.67 -11.03 1.36
N ALA A 94 8.10 -10.69 0.21
CA ALA A 94 6.86 -9.92 0.12
C ALA A 94 5.73 -10.82 -0.40
N ARG A 95 4.51 -10.60 0.10
CA ARG A 95 3.32 -11.30 -0.37
C ARG A 95 2.12 -10.36 -0.40
N LEU A 96 1.39 -10.43 -1.48
CA LEU A 96 0.12 -9.73 -1.62
C LEU A 96 -0.98 -10.56 -0.96
N VAL A 97 -1.75 -9.92 -0.09
CA VAL A 97 -2.86 -10.49 0.65
C VAL A 97 -4.13 -9.80 0.19
N THR A 98 -5.10 -10.59 -0.25
CA THR A 98 -6.45 -10.16 -0.61
C THR A 98 -7.43 -11.00 0.19
N GLU A 99 -8.10 -10.41 1.19
CA GLU A 99 -9.08 -11.10 2.03
C GLU A 99 -10.42 -10.35 2.10
#